data_AF-A0A970H323-F1
#
_entry.id   AF-A0A970H323-F1
#
_cell.length_a   1.000
_cell.length_b   1.000
_cell.length_c   1.000
_cell.angle_alpha   90.00
_cell.angle_beta   90.00
_cell.angle_gamma   90.00
#
_symmetry.space_group_name_H-M   'P 1'
#
loop_
_entity.id
_entity.type
_entity.pdbx_description
1 polymer ?
#
loop_
_entity_poly.entity_id
_entity_poly.type
_entity_poly.pdbx_seq_one_letter_code
_entity_poly.pdbx_strand_id
1 'polypeptide(L)'
;MKKITALLLVVITILSITACNNNGSKLVKAREYKTDYAITFAYNRFNGQRTETLNLDEGKEVLFNIESESGTLDMVIEDSNGNTVFEKYWIQNEEFAVQLDAGEYKIVIDGWDHV
;
A
#
# COMPACT_ATOMS: atom_id res chain seq x y z
N MET A 1 4.44 -17.92 -63.83
CA MET A 1 3.25 -18.70 -63.43
C MET A 1 3.27 -18.78 -61.91
N LYS A 2 2.39 -18.01 -61.23
CA LYS A 2 1.29 -18.50 -60.36
C LYS A 2 1.77 -19.47 -59.25
N LYS A 3 1.45 -19.37 -57.96
CA LYS A 3 0.61 -18.49 -57.12
C LYS A 3 0.87 -18.89 -55.65
N ILE A 4 0.93 -17.92 -54.75
CA ILE A 4 0.22 -17.82 -53.45
C ILE A 4 0.04 -19.10 -52.60
N THR A 5 0.64 -19.09 -51.40
CA THR A 5 0.15 -19.71 -50.14
C THR A 5 0.95 -19.07 -48.99
N ALA A 6 0.45 -18.54 -47.87
CA ALA A 6 -0.87 -18.22 -47.34
C ALA A 6 -0.58 -17.15 -46.24
N LEU A 7 -0.96 -15.89 -46.43
CA LEU A 7 -2.09 -15.23 -45.76
C LEU A 7 -2.38 -15.63 -44.29
N LEU A 8 -2.23 -14.63 -43.42
CA LEU A 8 -2.95 -14.36 -42.16
C LEU A 8 -2.98 -15.43 -41.06
N LEU A 9 -2.29 -15.11 -39.96
CA LEU A 9 -2.90 -15.09 -38.64
C LEU A 9 -2.29 -13.93 -37.83
N VAL A 10 -2.84 -12.74 -38.07
CA VAL A 10 -2.96 -11.69 -37.06
C VAL A 10 -3.68 -12.32 -35.88
N VAL A 11 -3.12 -12.27 -34.67
CA VAL A 11 -3.86 -12.27 -33.39
C VAL A 11 -2.87 -12.15 -32.21
N ILE A 12 -2.92 -10.97 -31.58
CA ILE A 12 -2.81 -10.76 -30.14
C ILE A 12 -1.44 -11.07 -29.50
N THR A 13 -0.53 -10.11 -29.62
CA THR A 13 0.15 -9.62 -28.41
C THR A 13 -0.06 -8.12 -28.36
N ILE A 14 -1.33 -7.76 -28.15
CA ILE A 14 -1.68 -6.55 -27.40
C ILE A 14 -1.10 -6.83 -26.01
N LEU A 15 0.19 -6.55 -25.84
CA LEU A 15 0.78 -6.38 -24.53
C LEU A 15 0.07 -5.16 -23.96
N SER A 16 -0.99 -5.47 -23.25
CA SER A 16 -1.68 -4.58 -22.34
C SER A 16 -0.63 -4.03 -21.39
N ILE A 17 -0.04 -2.91 -21.79
CA ILE A 17 0.42 -1.91 -20.85
C ILE A 17 -0.87 -1.36 -20.25
N THR A 18 -1.47 -2.16 -19.35
CA THR A 18 -2.52 -1.67 -18.48
C THR A 18 -1.89 -0.51 -17.76
N ALA A 19 -2.45 0.65 -18.03
CA ALA A 19 -2.04 1.93 -17.50
C ALA A 19 -1.57 1.78 -16.05
N CYS A 20 -0.40 2.32 -15.75
CA CYS A 20 -0.14 2.83 -14.42
C CYS A 20 -1.32 3.76 -14.11
N ASN A 21 -2.30 3.27 -13.37
CA ASN A 21 -3.30 4.13 -12.77
C ASN A 21 -2.53 4.94 -11.74
N ASN A 22 -2.05 6.10 -12.18
CA ASN A 22 -1.63 7.19 -11.32
C ASN A 22 -2.89 7.75 -10.65
N ASN A 23 -3.56 6.93 -9.84
CA ASN A 23 -4.48 7.40 -8.83
C ASN A 23 -3.61 8.04 -7.77
N GLY A 24 -3.25 9.28 -8.04
CA GLY A 24 -2.64 10.19 -7.10
C GLY A 24 -3.56 10.32 -5.89
N SER A 25 -3.03 9.91 -4.75
CA SER A 25 -3.27 10.55 -3.45
C SER A 25 -2.03 10.26 -2.62
N LYS A 26 -0.91 10.85 -3.04
CA LYS A 26 0.27 10.93 -2.19
C LYS A 26 0.07 12.11 -1.25
N LEU A 27 -0.35 11.86 -0.03
CA LEU A 27 -0.07 12.73 1.11
C LEU A 27 0.19 11.86 2.35
N VAL A 28 1.33 11.19 2.40
CA VAL A 28 1.93 10.79 3.68
C VAL A 28 2.51 12.07 4.29
N LYS A 29 1.78 12.68 5.23
CA LYS A 29 2.31 13.75 6.07
C LYS A 29 2.78 13.11 7.37
N ALA A 30 4.05 12.72 7.44
CA ALA A 30 4.68 12.47 8.74
C ALA A 30 4.74 13.81 9.49
N ARG A 31 4.10 13.89 10.65
CA ARG A 31 4.15 15.08 11.51
C ARG A 31 4.74 14.66 12.85
N GLU A 32 5.94 15.14 13.13
CA GLU A 32 6.64 14.92 14.40
C GLU A 32 5.86 15.60 15.53
N TYR A 33 5.33 14.83 16.49
CA TYR A 33 4.87 15.31 17.79
C TYR A 33 5.73 14.67 18.87
N LYS A 34 5.53 15.04 20.15
CA LYS A 34 6.40 14.75 21.29
C LYS A 34 6.52 13.27 21.71
N THR A 35 6.18 12.37 20.78
CA THR A 35 6.67 11.00 20.52
C THR A 35 7.17 11.03 19.07
N ASP A 36 8.49 11.16 18.84
CA ASP A 36 9.08 11.73 17.61
C ASP A 36 8.77 11.01 16.28
N TYR A 37 8.03 9.90 16.29
CA TYR A 37 7.79 9.05 15.12
C TYR A 37 6.30 8.72 14.90
N ALA A 38 5.56 9.66 14.32
CA ALA A 38 4.16 9.48 13.94
C ALA A 38 3.97 9.42 12.42
N ILE A 39 3.25 8.40 11.96
CA ILE A 39 2.92 8.17 10.54
C ILE A 39 1.42 8.32 10.37
N THR A 40 1.02 9.22 9.48
CA THR A 40 -0.37 9.36 9.07
C THR A 40 -0.58 8.83 7.66
N PHE A 41 -1.51 7.87 7.54
CA PHE A 41 -2.03 7.39 6.27
C PHE A 41 -3.44 7.97 6.07
N ALA A 42 -3.57 8.94 5.17
CA ALA A 42 -4.85 9.56 4.85
C ALA A 42 -5.28 9.19 3.43
N TYR A 43 -6.44 8.55 3.30
CA TYR A 43 -6.97 8.05 2.05
C TYR A 43 -8.36 8.60 1.76
N ASN A 44 -8.57 9.01 0.50
CA ASN A 44 -9.90 9.38 0.03
C ASN A 44 -10.73 8.11 -0.23
N ARG A 45 -10.51 7.45 -1.36
CA ARG A 45 -11.15 6.17 -1.71
C ARG A 45 -10.17 5.31 -2.50
N PHE A 46 -9.98 4.06 -2.08
CA PHE A 46 -9.28 3.07 -2.88
C PHE A 46 -9.77 1.67 -2.52
N ASN A 47 -9.79 0.78 -3.51
CA ASN A 47 -9.98 -0.65 -3.26
C ASN A 47 -8.72 -1.38 -3.71
N GLY A 48 -8.33 -2.42 -2.98
CA GLY A 48 -7.10 -3.18 -3.16
C GLY A 48 -5.92 -2.66 -2.34
N GLN A 49 -4.73 -3.12 -2.67
CA GLN A 49 -3.56 -3.01 -1.81
C GLN A 49 -2.68 -1.77 -2.10
N ARG A 50 -2.16 -1.17 -1.02
CA ARG A 50 -1.08 -0.18 -1.00
C ARG A 50 0.06 -0.69 -0.13
N THR A 51 1.29 -0.33 -0.49
CA THR A 51 2.48 -0.77 0.23
C THR A 51 3.43 0.39 0.42
N GLU A 52 3.94 0.54 1.64
CA GLU A 52 4.91 1.55 2.04
C GLU A 52 6.07 0.90 2.79
N THR A 53 7.24 1.51 2.73
CA THR A 53 8.43 1.03 3.45
C THR A 53 8.74 1.96 4.61
N LEU A 54 9.06 1.38 5.76
CA LEU A 54 9.45 2.08 6.96
C LEU A 54 10.86 1.60 7.38
N ASN A 55 11.81 2.52 7.49
CA ASN A 55 13.14 2.24 8.01
C ASN A 55 13.33 2.92 9.36
N LEU A 56 13.75 2.15 10.37
CA LEU A 56 14.03 2.61 11.72
C LEU A 56 15.49 2.37 12.08
N ASP A 57 16.22 3.44 12.39
CA ASP A 57 17.63 3.35 12.82
C ASP A 57 17.79 2.76 14.23
N GLU A 58 16.75 2.86 15.05
CA GLU A 58 16.69 2.35 16.42
C GLU A 58 15.26 1.90 16.76
N GLY A 59 15.13 0.98 17.70
CA GLY A 59 13.81 0.53 18.18
C GLY A 59 13.06 1.65 18.89
N LYS A 60 11.80 1.87 18.51
CA LYS A 60 10.95 2.94 19.05
C LYS A 60 9.47 2.61 18.92
N GLU A 61 8.66 3.30 19.71
CA GLU A 61 7.21 3.31 19.54
C GLU A 61 6.85 4.20 18.35
N VAL A 62 6.07 3.66 17.42
CA VAL A 62 5.57 4.36 16.23
C VAL A 62 4.07 4.56 16.38
N LEU A 63 3.63 5.83 16.30
CA LEU A 63 2.21 6.17 16.33
C LEU A 63 1.66 6.17 14.90
N PHE A 64 0.71 5.30 14.62
CA PHE A 64 -0.01 5.25 13.36
C PHE A 64 -1.36 5.93 13.51
N ASN A 65 -1.64 6.89 12.64
CA ASN A 65 -2.97 7.48 12.45
C ASN A 65 -3.46 7.10 11.05
N ILE A 66 -4.56 6.36 10.98
CA ILE A 66 -5.18 5.97 9.72
C ILE A 66 -6.48 6.74 9.58
N GLU A 67 -6.59 7.48 8.48
CA GLU A 67 -7.75 8.27 8.12
C GLU A 67 -8.30 7.78 6.78
N SER A 68 -9.60 7.49 6.74
CA SER A 68 -10.31 7.03 5.55
C SER A 68 -11.64 7.76 5.39
N GLU A 69 -11.91 8.34 4.21
CA GLU A 69 -13.20 9.02 3.94
C GLU A 69 -14.38 8.04 3.83
N SER A 70 -14.14 6.78 3.46
CA SER A 70 -15.16 5.73 3.36
C SER A 70 -14.53 4.32 3.41
N GLY A 71 -15.32 3.27 3.25
CA GLY A 71 -14.82 1.89 3.18
C GLY A 71 -14.19 1.41 4.49
N THR A 72 -13.44 0.31 4.36
CA THR A 72 -12.75 -0.34 5.48
C THR A 72 -11.32 -0.68 5.04
N LEU A 73 -10.39 -0.54 5.98
CA LEU A 73 -8.97 -0.79 5.78
C LEU A 73 -8.46 -1.90 6.71
N ASP A 74 -7.54 -2.72 6.20
CA ASP A 74 -6.68 -3.60 6.98
C ASP A 74 -5.25 -3.10 6.88
N MET A 75 -4.48 -3.27 7.95
CA MET A 75 -3.04 -2.99 7.97
C MET A 75 -2.27 -4.23 8.45
N VAL A 76 -1.19 -4.53 7.74
CA VAL A 76 -0.19 -5.53 8.12
C VAL A 76 1.19 -4.87 8.07
N ILE A 77 2.02 -5.10 9.08
CA ILE A 77 3.43 -4.72 9.10
C ILE A 77 4.26 -6.00 9.08
N GLU A 78 5.11 -6.12 8.07
CA GLU A 78 6.05 -7.24 7.91
C GLU A 78 7.48 -6.76 8.13
N ASP A 79 8.31 -7.56 8.80
CA ASP A 79 9.75 -7.35 8.87
C ASP A 79 10.45 -7.68 7.53
N SER A 80 11.76 -7.43 7.45
CA SER A 80 12.57 -7.74 6.27
C SER A 80 12.68 -9.24 5.94
N ASN A 81 12.32 -10.13 6.86
CA ASN A 81 12.25 -11.57 6.64
C ASN A 81 10.87 -12.02 6.13
N GLY A 82 9.91 -11.09 6.02
CA GLY A 82 8.53 -11.38 5.64
C GLY A 82 7.66 -11.92 6.78
N ASN A 83 8.10 -11.80 8.03
CA ASN A 83 7.27 -12.15 9.19
C ASN A 83 6.33 -11.01 9.51
N THR A 84 5.05 -11.31 9.72
CA THR A 84 4.09 -10.35 10.27
C THR A 84 4.45 -10.03 11.73
N VAL A 85 4.77 -8.76 11.99
CA VAL A 85 5.07 -8.27 13.35
C VAL A 85 3.88 -7.52 13.96
N PHE A 86 2.95 -7.06 13.12
CA PHE A 86 1.71 -6.42 13.55
C PHE A 86 0.63 -6.57 12.49
N GLU A 87 -0.61 -6.75 12.92
CA GLU A 87 -1.79 -6.75 12.05
C GLU A 87 -2.95 -6.08 12.78
N LYS A 88 -3.77 -5.37 12.01
CA LYS A 88 -4.98 -4.75 12.52
C LYS A 88 -6.02 -4.70 11.41
N TYR A 89 -7.23 -5.11 11.77
CA TYR A 89 -8.32 -5.31 10.82
C TYR A 89 -9.48 -4.36 11.06
N TRP A 90 -10.29 -4.14 10.03
CA TRP A 90 -11.55 -3.38 10.08
C TRP A 90 -11.40 -1.91 10.50
N ILE A 91 -10.32 -1.27 10.08
CA ILE A 91 -9.97 0.10 10.40
C ILE A 91 -10.81 1.07 9.55
N GLN A 92 -11.47 2.02 10.18
CA GLN A 92 -12.16 3.12 9.49
C GLN A 92 -11.37 4.42 9.65
N ASN A 93 -11.28 4.90 10.89
CA ASN A 93 -10.45 6.02 11.29
C ASN A 93 -9.94 5.70 12.70
N GLU A 94 -8.63 5.47 12.84
CA GLU A 94 -8.08 5.01 14.12
C GLU A 94 -6.63 5.43 14.31
N GLU A 95 -6.29 5.74 15.56
CA GLU A 95 -4.93 5.99 16.02
C GLU A 95 -4.49 4.86 16.95
N PHE A 96 -3.29 4.32 16.73
CA PHE A 96 -2.71 3.27 17.57
C PHE A 96 -1.18 3.31 17.53
N ALA A 97 -0.55 2.83 18.61
CA ALA A 97 0.90 2.78 18.73
C ALA A 97 1.42 1.34 18.60
N VAL A 98 2.58 1.18 17.95
CA VAL A 98 3.26 -0.11 17.79
C VAL A 98 4.72 0.06 18.18
N GLN A 99 5.20 -0.77 19.11
CA GLN A 99 6.62 -0.85 19.44
C GLN A 99 7.33 -1.67 18.36
N LEU A 100 8.27 -1.06 17.65
CA LEU A 100 9.07 -1.71 16.61
C LEU A 100 10.56 -1.67 16.98
N ASP A 101 11.31 -2.67 16.54
CA ASP A 101 12.76 -2.71 16.67
C ASP A 101 13.44 -1.90 15.54
N ALA A 102 14.76 -1.77 15.61
CA ALA A 102 15.53 -1.21 14.50
C ALA A 102 15.46 -2.15 13.29
N GLY A 103 15.19 -1.61 12.10
CA GLY A 103 15.07 -2.42 10.89
C GLY A 103 14.25 -1.78 9.78
N GLU A 104 14.14 -2.52 8.69
CA GLU A 104 13.28 -2.23 7.55
C GLU A 104 11.97 -3.02 7.68
N TYR A 105 10.87 -2.35 7.43
CA TYR A 105 9.52 -2.88 7.50
C TYR A 105 8.74 -2.57 6.23
N LYS A 106 7.87 -3.50 5.83
CA LYS A 106 6.88 -3.31 4.79
C LYS A 106 5.51 -3.16 5.43
N ILE A 107 4.89 -2.01 5.23
CA ILE A 107 3.54 -1.71 5.69
C ILE A 107 2.60 -1.94 4.51
N VAL A 108 1.68 -2.88 4.66
CA VAL A 108 0.67 -3.24 3.67
C VAL A 108 -0.68 -2.76 4.17
N ILE A 109 -1.38 -1.97 3.35
CA ILE A 109 -2.73 -1.50 3.64
C ILE A 109 -3.65 -2.01 2.55
N ASP A 110 -4.67 -2.79 2.90
CA ASP A 110 -5.68 -3.28 1.97
C ASP A 110 -7.01 -2.57 2.24
N GLY A 111 -7.63 -2.05 1.18
CA GLY A 111 -8.90 -1.32 1.29
C GLY A 111 -10.02 -2.02 0.53
N TRP A 112 -11.22 -2.07 1.11
CA TRP A 112 -12.42 -2.57 0.42
C TRP A 112 -13.68 -1.80 0.85
N ASP A 113 -14.76 -2.03 0.11
CA ASP A 113 -16.07 -1.37 0.28
C ASP A 113 -16.04 0.17 0.17
N HIS A 114 -15.04 0.72 -0.51
CA HIS A 114 -15.06 2.14 -0.89
C HIS A 114 -15.98 2.34 -2.09
N VAL A 115 -17.09 3.05 -1.85
CA VAL A 115 -18.10 3.46 -2.86
C VAL A 115 -18.07 4.96 -3.14
#